data_AF-G4TA57-F1
#
_entry.id   AF-G4TA57-F1
#
_cell.length_a   1.000
_cell.length_b   1.000
_cell.length_c   1.000
_cell.angle_alpha   90.00
_cell.angle_beta   90.00
_cell.angle_gamma   90.00
#
_symmetry.space_group_name_H-M   'P 1'
#
loop_
_entity.id
_entity.type
_entity.pdbx_description
1 polymer ?
#
loop_
_entity_poly.entity_id
_entity_poly.type
_entity_poly.pdbx_seq_one_letter_code
_entity_poly.pdbx_strand_id
1 'polypeptide(L)'
;MTTASNIPKLDPDAYPEQPTGLSLEQVHVYVRHGERTPVGTRMNNPPANIPEHWPLCRGGRKFSAGILQATENKQALYSPGTIDIERVVEFRNGSSTSGICMLGELTDVGRGSTHDFGKALRKIYIERLGFLPDSTQDTSPVYYRSTNVPRTIESLQQIINGLYPNGKNLHRPQLLVRNAKDENIIPNHFSCKRLERLAVSFAQAAAEKLNPTLKPLDKRLSKYLDGEPVRVDGKPRASGILDTIRAAKAHNIRVPREFNDQSTMDLIEFAVVTEWFGGYKNPEYRRLAMGPLLDDLQRKMQQKVEQQDQDPLKLLVYSTHDTAVAGITNAFDVFDHRWPDFTASVTFELFKQSPQLVKQAKLLDFLPSTHNEPQAPSPTHFVRMRYQNKSLPLPACAKPGDHLPGHPEFCTLQAFQRHIKELTPEDWDTECIPPPPVTPL
;
A
#
# COMPACT_ATOMS: atom_id res chain seq x y z
N MET A 1 -26.24 -9.45 -15.93
CA MET A 1 -25.89 -9.02 -14.57
C MET A 1 -24.83 -9.97 -14.05
N THR A 2 -23.56 -9.54 -14.06
CA THR A 2 -22.30 -10.13 -13.57
C THR A 2 -21.25 -9.43 -14.44
N THR A 3 -20.32 -8.62 -13.95
CA THR A 3 -19.39 -8.82 -12.83
C THR A 3 -18.96 -7.47 -12.27
N ALA A 4 -19.40 -7.12 -11.05
CA ALA A 4 -18.55 -6.28 -10.22
C ALA A 4 -17.25 -7.06 -10.01
N SER A 5 -16.11 -6.41 -10.16
CA SER A 5 -14.80 -7.00 -9.92
C SER A 5 -14.81 -7.76 -8.59
N ASN A 6 -14.72 -9.10 -8.62
CA ASN A 6 -14.56 -9.95 -7.43
C ASN A 6 -13.14 -9.77 -6.87
N ILE A 7 -12.80 -8.54 -6.48
CA ILE A 7 -11.58 -8.25 -5.73
C ILE A 7 -11.92 -8.61 -4.28
N PRO A 8 -11.18 -9.52 -3.63
CA PRO A 8 -11.41 -9.80 -2.23
C PRO A 8 -11.09 -8.54 -1.43
N LYS A 9 -12.14 -7.82 -1.03
CA LYS A 9 -12.07 -6.77 -0.01
C LYS A 9 -11.56 -7.40 1.29
N LEU A 10 -10.98 -6.60 2.17
CA LEU A 10 -10.68 -7.05 3.54
C LEU A 10 -11.99 -7.57 4.15
N ASP A 11 -12.01 -8.84 4.50
CA ASP A 11 -13.16 -9.58 4.97
C ASP A 11 -13.00 -9.85 6.48
N PRO A 12 -13.75 -9.14 7.33
CA PRO A 12 -13.70 -9.32 8.78
C PRO A 12 -14.08 -10.71 9.26
N ASP A 13 -14.93 -11.41 8.50
CA ASP A 13 -15.42 -12.74 8.87
C ASP A 13 -14.33 -13.78 8.60
N ALA A 14 -13.47 -13.54 7.60
CA ALA A 14 -12.28 -14.32 7.31
C ALA A 14 -11.05 -13.98 8.18
N TYR A 15 -11.19 -13.09 9.17
CA TYR A 15 -10.07 -12.78 10.08
C TYR A 15 -9.77 -14.01 10.97
N PRO A 16 -8.53 -14.56 10.93
CA PRO A 16 -8.19 -15.78 11.66
C PRO A 16 -7.95 -15.47 13.13
N GLU A 17 -8.45 -16.37 13.99
CA GLU A 17 -8.14 -16.36 15.41
C GLU A 17 -6.63 -16.55 15.63
N GLN A 18 -6.07 -15.81 16.58
CA GLN A 18 -4.69 -16.04 16.98
C GLN A 18 -4.56 -17.31 17.85
N PRO A 19 -3.40 -18.00 17.83
CA PRO A 19 -3.11 -19.09 18.74
C PRO A 19 -3.34 -18.71 20.22
N THR A 20 -3.74 -19.72 21.01
CA THR A 20 -4.01 -19.52 22.44
C THR A 20 -2.79 -18.92 23.14
N GLY A 21 -3.04 -17.89 23.96
CA GLY A 21 -2.02 -17.21 24.75
C GLY A 21 -1.11 -16.27 23.98
N LEU A 22 -1.50 -15.84 22.77
CA LEU A 22 -1.01 -14.62 22.14
C LEU A 22 -1.99 -13.45 22.32
N SER A 23 -1.49 -12.28 22.73
CA SER A 23 -2.22 -11.01 22.75
C SER A 23 -1.73 -10.09 21.64
N LEU A 24 -2.64 -9.42 20.95
CA LEU A 24 -2.30 -8.43 19.92
C LEU A 24 -1.87 -7.12 20.61
N GLU A 25 -0.72 -6.56 20.20
CA GLU A 25 -0.12 -5.36 20.80
C GLU A 25 -0.14 -4.16 19.85
N GLN A 26 0.14 -4.36 18.56
CA GLN A 26 0.24 -3.29 17.58
C GLN A 26 -0.05 -3.78 16.15
N VAL A 27 -0.70 -2.96 15.33
CA VAL A 27 -1.10 -3.27 13.96
C VAL A 27 -0.63 -2.15 13.02
N HIS A 28 0.06 -2.52 11.94
CA HIS A 28 0.47 -1.63 10.86
C HIS A 28 -0.23 -2.02 9.57
N VAL A 29 -1.01 -1.13 8.98
CA VAL A 29 -1.77 -1.36 7.75
C VAL A 29 -1.23 -0.46 6.65
N TYR A 30 -0.72 -1.03 5.57
CA TYR A 30 -0.30 -0.31 4.36
C TYR A 30 -1.31 -0.61 3.27
N VAL A 31 -2.06 0.40 2.85
CA VAL A 31 -3.19 0.24 1.92
C VAL A 31 -2.98 1.11 0.69
N ARG A 32 -3.09 0.51 -0.50
CA ARG A 32 -3.13 1.25 -1.76
C ARG A 32 -4.39 2.11 -1.79
N HIS A 33 -4.31 3.31 -2.34
CA HIS A 33 -5.49 4.11 -2.62
C HIS A 33 -6.59 3.33 -3.38
N GLY A 34 -7.82 3.83 -3.27
CA GLY A 34 -8.97 3.28 -3.98
C GLY A 34 -8.95 3.51 -5.49
N GLU A 35 -10.03 3.08 -6.13
CA GLU A 35 -10.28 3.22 -7.55
C GLU A 35 -10.18 4.68 -7.99
N ARG A 36 -9.49 4.89 -9.11
CA ARG A 36 -9.24 6.20 -9.70
C ARG A 36 -9.45 6.18 -11.20
N THR A 37 -9.57 7.36 -11.80
CA THR A 37 -9.41 7.51 -13.25
C THR A 37 -8.00 7.10 -13.69
N PRO A 38 -7.81 6.78 -14.98
CA PRO A 38 -6.48 6.56 -15.52
C PRO A 38 -5.61 7.82 -15.41
N VAL A 39 -4.29 7.65 -15.35
CA VAL A 39 -3.34 8.79 -15.27
C VAL A 39 -3.10 9.46 -16.62
N GLY A 40 -3.75 8.99 -17.69
CA GLY A 40 -3.68 9.59 -19.02
C GLY A 40 -4.84 9.14 -19.89
N THR A 41 -5.29 10.01 -20.78
CA THR A 41 -6.30 9.70 -21.79
C THR A 41 -5.69 8.81 -22.87
N ARG A 42 -6.28 7.63 -23.08
CA ARG A 42 -5.87 6.65 -24.09
C ARG A 42 -7.10 5.91 -24.58
N MET A 43 -7.05 5.36 -25.80
CA MET A 43 -8.11 4.49 -26.33
C MET A 43 -9.51 5.15 -26.34
N ASN A 44 -9.57 6.49 -26.45
CA ASN A 44 -10.83 7.24 -26.44
C ASN A 44 -11.50 7.32 -27.82
N ASN A 45 -10.72 7.20 -28.89
CA ASN A 45 -11.23 7.18 -30.26
C ASN A 45 -11.81 5.79 -30.65
N PRO A 46 -12.64 5.73 -31.70
CA PRO A 46 -13.01 4.46 -32.32
C PRO A 46 -11.76 3.67 -32.75
N PRO A 47 -11.76 2.32 -32.63
CA PRO A 47 -12.89 1.48 -32.21
C PRO A 47 -12.96 1.24 -30.70
N ALA A 48 -12.07 1.81 -29.88
CA ALA A 48 -12.03 1.54 -28.45
C ALA A 48 -13.11 2.26 -27.65
N ASN A 49 -13.34 3.54 -27.95
CA ASN A 49 -14.41 4.37 -27.37
C ASN A 49 -14.44 4.38 -25.82
N ILE A 50 -13.28 4.33 -25.15
CA ILE A 50 -13.21 4.56 -23.71
C ILE A 50 -13.44 6.05 -23.45
N PRO A 51 -14.41 6.46 -22.58
CA PRO A 51 -14.70 7.86 -22.37
C PRO A 51 -13.44 8.66 -21.97
N GLU A 52 -13.26 9.84 -22.57
CA GLU A 52 -12.21 10.77 -22.16
C GLU A 52 -12.55 11.43 -20.81
N HIS A 53 -13.81 11.78 -20.60
CA HIS A 53 -14.29 12.41 -19.37
C HIS A 53 -15.06 11.41 -18.51
N TRP A 54 -14.71 11.36 -17.22
CA TRP A 54 -15.22 10.37 -16.28
C TRP A 54 -16.08 11.08 -15.22
N PRO A 55 -17.43 11.08 -15.35
CA PRO A 55 -18.33 11.78 -14.42
C PRO A 55 -18.53 11.00 -13.11
N LEU A 56 -17.44 10.62 -12.46
CA LEU A 56 -17.38 9.68 -11.32
C LEU A 56 -16.84 10.31 -10.03
N CYS A 57 -16.72 11.64 -9.96
CA CYS A 57 -16.11 12.34 -8.82
C CYS A 57 -17.06 13.34 -8.14
N ARG A 58 -18.37 13.09 -8.18
CA ARG A 58 -19.38 14.01 -7.61
C ARG A 58 -19.16 14.21 -6.11
N GLY A 59 -18.85 13.15 -5.37
CA GLY A 59 -18.57 13.20 -3.94
C GLY A 59 -17.34 14.04 -3.61
N GLY A 60 -16.28 13.94 -4.42
CA GLY A 60 -15.06 14.73 -4.25
C GLY A 60 -15.16 16.21 -4.64
N ARG A 61 -16.22 16.62 -5.36
CA ARG A 61 -16.38 18.02 -5.78
C ARG A 61 -16.86 18.93 -4.67
N LYS A 62 -17.57 18.41 -3.67
CA LYS A 62 -18.15 19.19 -2.57
C LYS A 62 -17.31 19.02 -1.31
N PHE A 63 -16.78 20.11 -0.78
CA PHE A 63 -15.87 20.07 0.35
C PHE A 63 -15.92 21.37 1.14
N SER A 64 -15.65 21.27 2.44
CA SER A 64 -15.42 22.43 3.30
C SER A 64 -13.92 22.73 3.30
N ALA A 65 -13.54 23.92 2.83
CA ALA A 65 -12.16 24.40 2.82
C ALA A 65 -11.89 25.31 4.02
N GLY A 66 -10.69 25.22 4.59
CA GLY A 66 -10.22 26.21 5.57
C GLY A 66 -9.92 27.54 4.90
N ILE A 67 -10.39 28.64 5.47
CA ILE A 67 -10.16 30.01 5.00
C ILE A 67 -9.82 30.94 6.16
N LEU A 68 -9.34 32.14 5.83
CA LEU A 68 -9.21 33.25 6.78
C LEU A 68 -10.44 34.15 6.67
N GLN A 69 -11.05 34.49 7.81
CA GLN A 69 -12.16 35.43 7.91
C GLN A 69 -11.68 36.69 8.62
N ALA A 70 -12.08 37.86 8.11
CA ALA A 70 -11.74 39.13 8.75
C ALA A 70 -12.41 39.21 10.12
N THR A 71 -11.70 39.79 11.11
CA THR A 71 -12.27 40.02 12.43
C THR A 71 -12.25 41.50 12.78
N GLU A 72 -13.18 41.92 13.65
CA GLU A 72 -13.18 43.28 14.21
C GLU A 72 -12.10 43.47 15.31
N ASN A 73 -11.33 42.42 15.64
CA ASN A 73 -10.29 42.48 16.65
C ASN A 73 -9.02 43.14 16.08
N LYS A 74 -8.67 44.32 16.63
CA LYS A 74 -7.46 45.08 16.25
C LYS A 74 -6.14 44.33 16.49
N GLN A 75 -6.14 43.26 17.28
CA GLN A 75 -4.94 42.46 17.59
C GLN A 75 -4.75 41.26 16.66
N ALA A 76 -5.79 40.82 15.94
CA ALA A 76 -5.73 39.73 14.97
C ALA A 76 -6.69 40.02 13.81
N LEU A 77 -6.16 40.57 12.72
CA LEU A 77 -6.95 40.98 11.55
C LEU A 77 -7.74 39.83 10.91
N TYR A 78 -7.34 38.57 11.14
CA TYR A 78 -8.00 37.39 10.59
C TYR A 78 -8.11 36.24 11.62
N SER A 79 -9.18 35.45 11.52
CA SER A 79 -9.39 34.19 12.23
C SER A 79 -9.59 33.02 11.25
N PRO A 80 -9.28 31.78 11.64
CA PRO A 80 -9.63 30.61 10.84
C PRO A 80 -11.15 30.43 10.76
N GLY A 81 -11.64 30.13 9.56
CA GLY A 81 -13.02 29.75 9.29
C GLY A 81 -13.10 28.66 8.22
N THR A 82 -14.31 28.32 7.81
CA THR A 82 -14.56 27.36 6.73
C THR A 82 -15.50 27.93 5.69
N ILE A 83 -15.37 27.45 4.45
CA ILE A 83 -16.30 27.72 3.35
C ILE A 83 -16.64 26.43 2.63
N ASP A 84 -17.91 26.26 2.29
CA ASP A 84 -18.37 25.13 1.48
C ASP A 84 -18.28 25.50 0.01
N ILE A 85 -17.52 24.70 -0.77
CA ILE A 85 -17.25 24.95 -2.18
C ILE A 85 -17.59 23.71 -2.99
N GLU A 86 -18.12 23.94 -4.20
CA GLU A 86 -18.19 22.94 -5.27
C GLU A 86 -17.15 23.26 -6.35
N ARG A 87 -16.23 22.32 -6.59
CA ARG A 87 -15.30 22.38 -7.73
C ARG A 87 -16.01 21.86 -8.99
N VAL A 88 -15.98 22.61 -10.09
CA VAL A 88 -16.47 22.18 -11.41
C VAL A 88 -15.32 22.16 -12.42
N VAL A 89 -15.41 21.29 -13.43
CA VAL A 89 -14.39 21.24 -14.50
C VAL A 89 -14.88 22.12 -15.65
N GLU A 90 -14.06 23.11 -15.99
CA GLU A 90 -14.24 23.94 -17.19
C GLU A 90 -13.49 23.32 -18.36
N PHE A 91 -14.14 23.29 -19.53
CA PHE A 91 -13.57 22.81 -20.79
C PHE A 91 -13.10 23.98 -21.65
N ARG A 92 -12.25 23.70 -22.65
CA ARG A 92 -11.67 24.73 -23.54
C ARG A 92 -12.69 25.60 -24.27
N ASN A 93 -13.92 25.12 -24.43
CA ASN A 93 -15.02 25.86 -25.07
C ASN A 93 -15.78 26.78 -24.09
N GLY A 94 -15.33 26.91 -22.83
CA GLY A 94 -15.97 27.70 -21.78
C GLY A 94 -17.17 27.02 -21.10
N SER A 95 -17.55 25.81 -21.54
CA SER A 95 -18.58 25.04 -20.83
C SER A 95 -18.00 24.41 -19.56
N SER A 96 -18.82 24.31 -18.51
CA SER A 96 -18.44 23.69 -17.25
C SER A 96 -19.33 22.51 -16.90
N THR A 97 -18.78 21.46 -16.30
CA THR A 97 -19.54 20.29 -15.85
C THR A 97 -19.08 19.84 -14.47
N SER A 98 -20.04 19.59 -13.58
CA SER A 98 -19.79 19.03 -12.25
C SER A 98 -19.55 17.51 -12.30
N GLY A 99 -18.76 17.01 -11.35
CA GLY A 99 -18.53 15.57 -11.17
C GLY A 99 -17.54 14.92 -12.12
N ILE A 100 -16.95 15.66 -13.06
CA ILE A 100 -15.87 15.18 -13.93
C ILE A 100 -14.59 15.03 -13.11
N CYS A 101 -14.01 13.83 -13.12
CA CYS A 101 -12.72 13.53 -12.52
C CYS A 101 -11.56 14.07 -13.36
N MET A 102 -10.50 14.54 -12.70
CA MET A 102 -9.20 14.77 -13.33
C MET A 102 -8.45 13.44 -13.53
N LEU A 103 -7.36 13.46 -14.31
CA LEU A 103 -6.52 12.28 -14.52
C LEU A 103 -5.86 11.82 -13.22
N GLY A 104 -5.95 10.52 -12.93
CA GLY A 104 -5.40 9.92 -11.71
C GLY A 104 -6.10 10.33 -10.41
N GLU A 105 -7.31 10.91 -10.48
CA GLU A 105 -8.10 11.33 -9.33
C GLU A 105 -8.92 10.18 -8.76
N LEU A 106 -9.05 10.12 -7.43
CA LEU A 106 -9.90 9.16 -6.74
C LEU A 106 -11.37 9.36 -7.14
N THR A 107 -12.05 8.31 -7.56
CA THR A 107 -13.47 8.35 -7.90
C THR A 107 -14.34 8.08 -6.68
N ASP A 108 -15.65 8.27 -6.80
CA ASP A 108 -16.61 7.94 -5.75
C ASP A 108 -16.66 6.42 -5.49
N VAL A 109 -16.30 5.58 -6.48
CA VAL A 109 -16.08 4.15 -6.28
C VAL A 109 -14.89 3.93 -5.33
N GLY A 110 -13.78 4.63 -5.58
CA GLY A 110 -12.59 4.58 -4.72
C GLY A 110 -12.84 5.10 -3.31
N ARG A 111 -13.65 6.16 -3.18
CA ARG A 111 -14.09 6.66 -1.87
C ARG A 111 -14.92 5.61 -1.12
N GLY A 112 -15.86 4.96 -1.81
CA GLY A 112 -16.68 3.90 -1.23
C GLY A 112 -15.87 2.67 -0.81
N SER A 113 -14.95 2.19 -1.64
CA SER A 113 -14.16 0.99 -1.34
C SER A 113 -13.20 1.20 -0.17
N THR A 114 -12.61 2.39 -0.05
CA THR A 114 -11.71 2.74 1.06
C THR A 114 -12.49 3.04 2.36
N HIS A 115 -13.71 3.57 2.26
CA HIS A 115 -14.63 3.65 3.39
C HIS A 115 -15.03 2.25 3.91
N ASP A 116 -15.38 1.32 3.00
CA ASP A 116 -15.66 -0.08 3.34
C ASP A 116 -14.46 -0.76 4.02
N PHE A 117 -13.24 -0.47 3.56
CA PHE A 117 -12.01 -0.94 4.20
C PHE A 117 -11.90 -0.43 5.65
N GLY A 118 -12.19 0.86 5.90
CA GLY A 118 -12.27 1.40 7.26
C GLY A 118 -13.30 0.69 8.13
N LYS A 119 -14.48 0.38 7.58
CA LYS A 119 -15.50 -0.41 8.29
C LYS A 119 -15.03 -1.83 8.59
N ALA A 120 -14.25 -2.45 7.70
CA ALA A 120 -13.68 -3.76 7.93
C ALA A 120 -12.66 -3.73 9.09
N LEU A 121 -11.78 -2.72 9.13
CA LEU A 121 -10.86 -2.49 10.25
C LEU A 121 -11.63 -2.33 11.57
N ARG A 122 -12.73 -1.58 11.57
CA ARG A 122 -13.60 -1.42 12.74
C ARG A 122 -14.16 -2.75 13.23
N LYS A 123 -14.74 -3.54 12.33
CA LYS A 123 -15.31 -4.86 12.67
C LYS A 123 -14.26 -5.78 13.31
N ILE A 124 -13.04 -5.79 12.78
CA ILE A 124 -11.94 -6.61 13.30
C ILE A 124 -11.44 -6.04 14.63
N TYR A 125 -10.90 -4.83 14.63
CA TYR A 125 -10.08 -4.32 15.73
C TYR A 125 -10.86 -3.62 16.83
N ILE A 126 -12.12 -3.23 16.60
CA ILE A 126 -12.98 -2.65 17.64
C ILE A 126 -14.02 -3.69 18.08
N GLU A 127 -14.84 -4.18 17.15
CA GLU A 127 -16.04 -4.95 17.50
C GLU A 127 -15.72 -6.40 17.87
N ARG A 128 -14.88 -7.08 17.09
CA ARG A 128 -14.53 -8.49 17.31
C ARG A 128 -13.44 -8.67 18.37
N LEU A 129 -12.36 -7.89 18.29
CA LEU A 129 -11.19 -8.06 19.15
C LEU A 129 -11.20 -7.16 20.40
N GLY A 130 -12.00 -6.10 20.44
CA GLY A 130 -11.92 -5.10 21.52
C GLY A 130 -10.56 -4.44 21.65
N PHE A 131 -9.74 -4.46 20.59
CA PHE A 131 -8.35 -4.00 20.60
C PHE A 131 -8.26 -2.48 20.68
N LEU A 132 -9.15 -1.78 19.96
CA LEU A 132 -9.31 -0.33 19.96
C LEU A 132 -10.62 0.08 20.67
N PRO A 133 -10.68 1.30 21.25
CA PRO A 133 -11.90 1.82 21.84
C PRO A 133 -12.98 2.08 20.77
N ASP A 134 -14.23 2.17 21.19
CA ASP A 134 -15.35 2.42 20.27
C ASP A 134 -15.33 3.83 19.65
N SER A 135 -14.72 4.80 20.35
CA SER A 135 -14.62 6.21 19.97
C SER A 135 -13.25 6.80 20.36
N THR A 136 -12.81 7.86 19.67
CA THR A 136 -11.51 8.51 19.91
C THR A 136 -11.57 9.57 21.00
N GLN A 137 -11.83 9.17 22.25
CA GLN A 137 -11.67 10.09 23.39
C GLN A 137 -10.22 10.58 23.54
N ASP A 138 -9.27 9.77 23.11
CA ASP A 138 -7.85 10.10 22.94
C ASP A 138 -7.41 9.67 21.53
N THR A 139 -6.59 10.48 20.87
CA THR A 139 -6.01 10.17 19.55
C THR A 139 -4.74 9.32 19.64
N SER A 140 -4.17 9.16 20.83
CA SER A 140 -2.93 8.42 21.09
C SER A 140 -2.90 6.96 20.60
N PRO A 141 -4.01 6.19 20.51
CA PRO A 141 -3.93 4.81 20.03
C PRO A 141 -3.86 4.66 18.51
N VAL A 142 -4.00 5.74 17.74
CA VAL A 142 -4.05 5.69 16.27
C VAL A 142 -3.05 6.63 15.60
N TYR A 143 -2.40 6.13 14.54
CA TYR A 143 -1.49 6.90 13.70
C TYR A 143 -1.96 6.84 12.25
N TYR A 144 -2.20 8.00 11.64
CA TYR A 144 -2.62 8.08 10.24
C TYR A 144 -1.57 8.82 9.41
N ARG A 145 -1.04 8.15 8.38
CA ARG A 145 -0.08 8.76 7.45
C ARG A 145 -0.42 8.44 6.01
N SER A 146 -0.26 9.40 5.13
CA SER A 146 -0.41 9.24 3.69
C SER A 146 0.84 9.75 2.97
N THR A 147 1.08 9.26 1.76
CA THR A 147 1.89 10.05 0.81
C THR A 147 1.17 11.36 0.52
N ASN A 148 1.91 12.40 0.14
CA ASN A 148 1.32 13.70 -0.20
C ASN A 148 0.72 13.73 -1.63
N VAL A 149 -0.14 12.77 -1.93
CA VAL A 149 -0.86 12.68 -3.21
C VAL A 149 -2.37 12.77 -2.92
N PRO A 150 -3.14 13.63 -3.59
CA PRO A 150 -4.56 13.84 -3.24
C PRO A 150 -5.38 12.55 -3.11
N ARG A 151 -5.24 11.60 -4.05
CA ARG A 151 -5.97 10.32 -4.01
C ARG A 151 -5.61 9.43 -2.81
N THR A 152 -4.38 9.47 -2.30
CA THR A 152 -3.98 8.69 -1.12
C THR A 152 -4.50 9.35 0.15
N ILE A 153 -4.44 10.68 0.24
CA ILE A 153 -5.00 11.47 1.34
C ILE A 153 -6.51 11.25 1.44
N GLU A 154 -7.23 11.39 0.34
CA GLU A 154 -8.69 11.17 0.30
C GLU A 154 -9.06 9.73 0.66
N SER A 155 -8.29 8.73 0.18
CA SER A 155 -8.50 7.33 0.58
C SER A 155 -8.36 7.14 2.09
N LEU A 156 -7.36 7.77 2.72
CA LEU A 156 -7.15 7.69 4.16
C LEU A 156 -8.27 8.38 4.94
N GLN A 157 -8.76 9.52 4.47
CA GLN A 157 -9.91 10.20 5.06
C GLN A 157 -11.15 9.30 5.08
N GLN A 158 -11.40 8.56 3.99
CA GLN A 158 -12.50 7.60 3.93
C GLN A 158 -12.31 6.42 4.90
N ILE A 159 -11.08 5.90 5.02
CA ILE A 159 -10.75 4.86 6.00
C ILE A 159 -10.99 5.34 7.43
N ILE A 160 -10.54 6.55 7.77
CA ILE A 160 -10.74 7.15 9.10
C ILE A 160 -12.24 7.28 9.41
N ASN A 161 -13.03 7.73 8.43
CA ASN A 161 -14.48 7.86 8.56
C ASN A 161 -15.18 6.48 8.72
N GLY A 162 -14.71 5.46 7.99
CA GLY A 162 -15.23 4.10 8.12
C GLY A 162 -14.86 3.42 9.45
N LEU A 163 -13.68 3.73 9.99
CA LEU A 163 -13.19 3.19 11.27
C LEU A 163 -13.96 3.78 12.47
N TYR A 164 -14.22 5.09 12.44
CA TYR A 164 -14.95 5.83 13.47
C TYR A 164 -16.07 6.69 12.87
N PRO A 165 -17.23 6.09 12.52
CA PRO A 165 -18.35 6.81 11.90
C PRO A 165 -19.16 7.64 12.90
N ASN A 166 -20.04 8.53 12.41
CA ASN A 166 -21.12 9.17 13.17
C ASN A 166 -20.69 9.87 14.48
N GLY A 167 -19.72 10.78 14.42
CA GLY A 167 -19.27 11.52 15.60
C GLY A 167 -18.46 10.70 16.61
N LYS A 168 -18.11 9.45 16.29
CA LYS A 168 -17.16 8.65 17.09
C LYS A 168 -15.72 9.18 17.01
N ASN A 169 -15.45 10.07 16.04
CA ASN A 169 -14.25 10.91 16.04
C ASN A 169 -14.49 12.14 16.94
N LEU A 170 -14.22 12.00 18.24
CA LEU A 170 -14.45 13.07 19.22
C LEU A 170 -13.40 14.19 19.14
N HIS A 171 -12.25 13.89 18.51
CA HIS A 171 -11.21 14.86 18.16
C HIS A 171 -10.99 14.91 16.65
N ARG A 172 -10.40 16.01 16.17
CA ARG A 172 -9.94 16.13 14.78
C ARG A 172 -8.76 15.17 14.57
N PRO A 173 -8.89 14.12 13.75
CA PRO A 173 -7.80 13.18 13.52
C PRO A 173 -6.64 13.89 12.80
N GLN A 174 -5.41 13.63 13.24
CA GLN A 174 -4.22 14.13 12.56
C GLN A 174 -3.86 13.17 11.42
N LEU A 175 -3.80 13.69 10.20
CA LEU A 175 -3.32 12.98 9.02
C LEU A 175 -1.94 13.53 8.66
N LEU A 176 -0.93 12.69 8.79
CA LEU A 176 0.45 13.06 8.54
C LEU A 176 0.82 12.84 7.08
N VAL A 177 1.57 13.78 6.52
CA VAL A 177 2.19 13.66 5.19
C VAL A 177 3.65 14.09 5.28
N ARG A 178 4.49 13.61 4.37
CA ARG A 178 5.87 14.10 4.22
C ARG A 178 6.06 14.84 2.90
N ASN A 179 7.10 15.65 2.85
CA ASN A 179 7.63 16.15 1.58
C ASN A 179 8.09 14.96 0.73
N ALA A 180 8.01 15.07 -0.60
CA ALA A 180 8.53 14.06 -1.52
C ALA A 180 10.01 13.74 -1.27
N LYS A 181 10.80 14.71 -0.78
CA LYS A 181 12.21 14.49 -0.42
C LYS A 181 12.41 13.47 0.70
N ASP A 182 11.55 13.51 1.72
CA ASP A 182 11.67 12.72 2.96
C ASP A 182 10.73 11.50 2.98
N GLU A 183 10.02 11.28 1.87
CA GLU A 183 9.05 10.21 1.77
C GLU A 183 9.75 8.85 1.79
N ASN A 184 9.25 7.96 2.63
CA ASN A 184 9.81 6.63 2.85
C ASN A 184 8.76 5.53 2.89
N ILE A 185 7.46 5.81 2.67
CA ILE A 185 6.43 4.75 2.53
C ILE A 185 6.25 4.28 1.07
N ILE A 186 7.11 4.75 0.17
CA ILE A 186 7.28 4.30 -1.22
C ILE A 186 8.77 4.25 -1.57
N PRO A 187 9.18 3.49 -2.61
CA PRO A 187 10.53 3.60 -3.17
C PRO A 187 10.80 5.03 -3.66
N ASN A 188 11.71 5.74 -2.99
CA ASN A 188 11.95 7.15 -3.26
C ASN A 188 12.97 7.36 -4.39
N HIS A 189 12.53 7.12 -5.63
CA HIS A 189 13.34 7.38 -6.84
C HIS A 189 13.67 8.87 -7.02
N PHE A 190 12.93 9.78 -6.38
CA PHE A 190 13.17 11.22 -6.50
C PHE A 190 14.44 11.63 -5.75
N SER A 191 14.55 11.22 -4.48
CA SER A 191 15.70 11.52 -3.63
C SER A 191 16.88 10.57 -3.85
N CYS A 192 16.62 9.30 -4.20
CA CYS A 192 17.67 8.31 -4.39
C CYS A 192 18.09 8.14 -5.84
N LYS A 193 19.16 8.82 -6.25
CA LYS A 193 19.65 8.78 -7.64
C LYS A 193 20.20 7.41 -8.03
N ARG A 194 20.80 6.66 -7.10
CA ARG A 194 21.23 5.28 -7.36
C ARG A 194 20.04 4.37 -7.68
N LEU A 195 18.99 4.44 -6.86
CA LEU A 195 17.76 3.67 -7.07
C LEU A 195 17.05 4.05 -8.38
N GLU A 196 17.00 5.34 -8.73
CA GLU A 196 16.48 5.81 -10.02
C GLU A 196 17.23 5.16 -11.21
N ARG A 197 18.57 5.17 -11.20
CA ARG A 197 19.38 4.55 -12.27
C ARG A 197 19.16 3.04 -12.36
N LEU A 198 19.09 2.35 -11.22
CA LEU A 198 18.78 0.92 -11.19
C LEU A 198 17.38 0.64 -11.77
N ALA A 199 16.37 1.45 -11.41
CA ALA A 199 15.03 1.30 -11.96
C ALA A 199 15.01 1.44 -13.49
N VAL A 200 15.75 2.42 -14.04
CA VAL A 200 15.88 2.62 -15.49
C VAL A 200 16.56 1.41 -16.15
N SER A 201 17.65 0.90 -15.59
CA SER A 201 18.36 -0.25 -16.19
C SER A 201 17.51 -1.52 -16.17
N PHE A 202 16.76 -1.77 -15.09
CA PHE A 202 15.81 -2.89 -15.03
C PHE A 202 14.66 -2.73 -16.02
N ALA A 203 14.12 -1.52 -16.19
CA ALA A 203 13.08 -1.26 -17.18
C ALA A 203 13.58 -1.49 -18.61
N GLN A 204 14.80 -1.10 -18.94
CA GLN A 204 15.43 -1.37 -20.24
C GLN A 204 15.63 -2.87 -20.48
N ALA A 205 16.21 -3.59 -19.51
CA ALA A 205 16.39 -5.03 -19.62
C ALA A 205 15.04 -5.78 -19.74
N ALA A 206 14.00 -5.31 -19.04
CA ALA A 206 12.65 -5.84 -19.18
C ALA A 206 12.09 -5.60 -20.59
N ALA A 207 12.25 -4.41 -21.15
CA ALA A 207 11.81 -4.10 -22.51
C ALA A 207 12.50 -4.99 -23.55
N GLU A 208 13.83 -5.12 -23.50
CA GLU A 208 14.61 -5.98 -24.41
C GLU A 208 14.12 -7.43 -24.37
N LYS A 209 13.89 -7.96 -23.17
CA LYS A 209 13.46 -9.34 -22.97
C LYS A 209 12.00 -9.59 -23.35
N LEU A 210 11.10 -8.65 -23.04
CA LEU A 210 9.66 -8.90 -23.06
C LEU A 210 8.95 -8.34 -24.29
N ASN A 211 9.51 -7.34 -24.96
CA ASN A 211 8.92 -6.81 -26.19
C ASN A 211 8.72 -7.87 -27.28
N PRO A 212 9.64 -8.85 -27.51
CA PRO A 212 9.38 -9.96 -28.43
C PRO A 212 8.18 -10.82 -28.03
N THR A 213 7.96 -10.99 -26.72
CA THR A 213 6.86 -11.78 -26.14
C THR A 213 5.52 -11.04 -26.27
N LEU A 214 5.52 -9.70 -26.30
CA LEU A 214 4.33 -8.87 -26.52
C LEU A 214 3.94 -8.72 -28.00
N LYS A 215 4.88 -8.91 -28.93
CA LYS A 215 4.68 -8.76 -30.39
C LYS A 215 3.43 -9.45 -30.95
N PRO A 216 3.03 -10.67 -30.52
CA PRO A 216 1.79 -11.30 -31.00
C PRO A 216 0.52 -10.49 -30.74
N LEU A 217 0.53 -9.59 -29.74
CA LEU A 217 -0.62 -8.74 -29.40
C LEU A 217 -0.83 -7.58 -30.39
N ASP A 218 0.18 -7.20 -31.18
CA ASP A 218 0.10 -6.06 -32.11
C ASP A 218 -1.08 -6.22 -33.08
N LYS A 219 -1.21 -7.40 -33.69
CA LYS A 219 -2.31 -7.72 -34.63
C LYS A 219 -3.69 -7.62 -33.96
N ARG A 220 -3.75 -7.83 -32.64
CA ARG A 220 -5.00 -7.84 -31.86
C ARG A 220 -5.37 -6.44 -31.36
N LEU A 221 -4.39 -5.65 -30.92
CA LEU A 221 -4.61 -4.47 -30.09
C LEU A 221 -4.20 -3.15 -30.74
N SER A 222 -3.29 -3.12 -31.73
CA SER A 222 -2.80 -1.86 -32.32
C SER A 222 -3.89 -0.98 -32.92
N LYS A 223 -4.99 -1.58 -33.39
CA LYS A 223 -6.18 -0.84 -33.85
C LYS A 223 -6.84 0.04 -32.78
N TYR A 224 -6.59 -0.22 -31.50
CA TYR A 224 -7.06 0.59 -30.36
C TYR A 224 -6.01 1.62 -29.90
N LEU A 225 -4.79 1.54 -30.44
CA LEU A 225 -3.60 2.28 -30.00
C LEU A 225 -3.06 3.15 -31.14
N ASP A 226 -3.92 3.68 -32.00
CA ASP A 226 -3.55 4.52 -33.15
C ASP A 226 -2.53 3.87 -34.11
N GLY A 227 -2.53 2.52 -34.19
CA GLY A 227 -1.61 1.74 -35.01
C GLY A 227 -0.32 1.34 -34.31
N GLU A 228 -0.07 1.83 -33.10
CA GLU A 228 1.16 1.58 -32.35
C GLU A 228 1.22 0.15 -31.78
N PRO A 229 2.42 -0.44 -31.67
CA PRO A 229 2.60 -1.80 -31.14
C PRO A 229 2.50 -1.83 -29.60
N VAL A 230 2.21 -3.01 -29.05
CA VAL A 230 2.16 -3.22 -27.60
C VAL A 230 3.58 -3.48 -27.09
N ARG A 231 4.19 -2.50 -26.44
CA ARG A 231 5.57 -2.60 -25.91
C ARG A 231 5.66 -2.07 -24.50
N VAL A 232 6.61 -2.60 -23.71
CA VAL A 232 6.90 -2.14 -22.34
C VAL A 232 7.20 -0.64 -22.35
N ASP A 233 8.13 -0.25 -23.21
CA ASP A 233 8.62 1.11 -23.45
C ASP A 233 7.91 1.82 -24.62
N GLY A 234 6.78 1.29 -25.07
CA GLY A 234 6.02 1.81 -26.21
C GLY A 234 5.33 3.16 -25.95
N LYS A 235 4.63 3.64 -26.98
CA LYS A 235 3.80 4.85 -26.92
C LYS A 235 2.39 4.49 -27.46
N PRO A 236 1.41 4.22 -26.58
CA PRO A 236 1.49 4.20 -25.13
C PRO A 236 2.30 3.02 -24.58
N ARG A 237 2.88 3.20 -23.38
CA ARG A 237 3.53 2.10 -22.65
C ARG A 237 2.51 1.03 -22.25
N ALA A 238 2.95 -0.22 -22.16
CA ALA A 238 2.12 -1.34 -21.69
C ALA A 238 1.49 -1.06 -20.31
N SER A 239 2.20 -0.37 -19.42
CA SER A 239 1.68 0.08 -18.12
C SER A 239 0.52 1.07 -18.25
N GLY A 240 0.56 1.95 -19.25
CA GLY A 240 -0.54 2.87 -19.57
C GLY A 240 -1.77 2.17 -20.15
N ILE A 241 -1.56 1.11 -20.93
CA ILE A 241 -2.65 0.24 -21.42
C ILE A 241 -3.30 -0.47 -20.21
N LEU A 242 -2.49 -1.11 -19.36
CA LEU A 242 -2.96 -1.81 -18.16
C LEU A 242 -3.74 -0.87 -17.22
N ASP A 243 -3.21 0.34 -16.96
CA ASP A 243 -3.86 1.37 -16.13
C ASP A 243 -5.24 1.75 -16.68
N THR A 244 -5.32 2.02 -17.98
CA THR A 244 -6.58 2.43 -18.64
C THR A 244 -7.63 1.33 -18.57
N ILE A 245 -7.25 0.08 -18.88
CA ILE A 245 -8.18 -1.05 -18.88
C ILE A 245 -8.63 -1.41 -17.46
N ARG A 246 -7.72 -1.43 -16.48
CA ARG A 246 -8.07 -1.73 -15.08
C ARG A 246 -8.95 -0.64 -14.49
N ALA A 247 -8.64 0.64 -14.74
CA ALA A 247 -9.51 1.73 -14.34
C ALA A 247 -10.90 1.58 -14.98
N ALA A 248 -11.00 1.28 -16.28
CA ALA A 248 -12.29 1.16 -16.95
C ALA A 248 -13.13 0.02 -16.37
N LYS A 249 -12.53 -1.16 -16.20
CA LYS A 249 -13.18 -2.33 -15.60
C LYS A 249 -13.64 -2.07 -14.16
N ALA A 250 -12.82 -1.40 -13.34
CA ALA A 250 -13.18 -1.07 -11.96
C ALA A 250 -14.41 -0.15 -11.85
N HIS A 251 -14.74 0.58 -12.93
CA HIS A 251 -15.89 1.49 -13.00
C HIS A 251 -17.00 1.00 -13.93
N ASN A 252 -16.99 -0.28 -14.34
CA ASN A 252 -17.94 -0.86 -15.28
C ASN A 252 -18.02 -0.12 -16.63
N ILE A 253 -16.94 0.56 -17.03
CA ILE A 253 -16.80 1.16 -18.35
C ILE A 253 -16.43 0.06 -19.33
N ARG A 254 -17.17 0.00 -20.44
CA ARG A 254 -16.94 -1.00 -21.48
C ARG A 254 -15.56 -0.83 -22.09
N VAL A 255 -14.82 -1.93 -22.18
CA VAL A 255 -13.56 -2.04 -22.90
C VAL A 255 -13.73 -2.94 -24.12
N PRO A 256 -12.85 -2.84 -25.14
CA PRO A 256 -12.86 -3.77 -26.25
C PRO A 256 -12.76 -5.24 -25.82
N ARG A 257 -13.42 -6.14 -26.56
CA ARG A 257 -13.54 -7.56 -26.19
C ARG A 257 -12.19 -8.27 -26.05
N GLU A 258 -11.18 -7.84 -26.80
CA GLU A 258 -9.83 -8.39 -26.72
C GLU A 258 -9.19 -8.16 -25.35
N PHE A 259 -9.59 -7.12 -24.61
CA PHE A 259 -9.15 -6.89 -23.22
C PHE A 259 -9.96 -7.68 -22.18
N ASN A 260 -11.00 -8.42 -22.58
CA ASN A 260 -11.68 -9.39 -21.72
C ASN A 260 -11.07 -10.79 -21.80
N ASP A 261 -10.18 -11.03 -22.77
CA ASP A 261 -9.39 -12.25 -22.85
C ASP A 261 -8.31 -12.24 -21.77
N GLN A 262 -8.40 -13.20 -20.85
CA GLN A 262 -7.49 -13.31 -19.70
C GLN A 262 -6.04 -13.49 -20.15
N SER A 263 -5.79 -14.26 -21.22
CA SER A 263 -4.43 -14.49 -21.72
C SER A 263 -3.76 -13.20 -22.23
N THR A 264 -4.55 -12.30 -22.83
CA THR A 264 -4.08 -10.97 -23.26
C THR A 264 -3.72 -10.10 -22.06
N MET A 265 -4.61 -10.04 -21.07
CA MET A 265 -4.40 -9.21 -19.89
C MET A 265 -3.25 -9.74 -19.02
N ASP A 266 -3.13 -11.05 -18.86
CA ASP A 266 -2.04 -11.68 -18.11
C ASP A 266 -0.69 -11.47 -18.77
N LEU A 267 -0.62 -11.50 -20.11
CA LEU A 267 0.62 -11.25 -20.82
C LEU A 267 1.09 -9.79 -20.68
N ILE A 268 0.16 -8.83 -20.79
CA ILE A 268 0.46 -7.41 -20.57
C ILE A 268 0.87 -7.19 -19.12
N GLU A 269 0.10 -7.73 -18.16
CA GLU A 269 0.40 -7.58 -16.74
C GLU A 269 1.74 -8.20 -16.36
N PHE A 270 2.05 -9.41 -16.84
CA PHE A 270 3.33 -10.05 -16.60
C PHE A 270 4.50 -9.16 -17.06
N ALA A 271 4.38 -8.57 -18.25
CA ALA A 271 5.41 -7.68 -18.77
C ALA A 271 5.55 -6.40 -17.92
N VAL A 272 4.44 -5.79 -17.53
CA VAL A 272 4.43 -4.58 -16.69
C VAL A 272 4.93 -4.86 -15.27
N VAL A 273 4.50 -5.94 -14.63
CA VAL A 273 4.97 -6.38 -13.31
C VAL A 273 6.48 -6.65 -13.34
N THR A 274 6.98 -7.27 -14.42
CA THR A 274 8.42 -7.51 -14.57
C THR A 274 9.20 -6.21 -14.75
N GLU A 275 8.71 -5.27 -15.56
CA GLU A 275 9.32 -3.93 -15.72
C GLU A 275 9.36 -3.18 -14.39
N TRP A 276 8.24 -3.13 -13.66
CA TRP A 276 8.09 -2.29 -12.47
C TRP A 276 8.69 -2.89 -11.21
N PHE A 277 8.64 -4.21 -11.06
CA PHE A 277 8.98 -4.89 -9.80
C PHE A 277 10.12 -5.91 -9.95
N GLY A 278 10.61 -6.15 -11.17
CA GLY A 278 11.73 -7.07 -11.40
C GLY A 278 13.03 -6.67 -10.70
N GLY A 279 13.23 -5.36 -10.47
CA GLY A 279 14.40 -4.82 -9.78
C GLY A 279 14.56 -5.33 -8.35
N TYR A 280 13.47 -5.72 -7.67
CA TYR A 280 13.54 -6.24 -6.30
C TYR A 280 14.29 -7.57 -6.15
N LYS A 281 14.61 -8.27 -7.25
CA LYS A 281 15.50 -9.44 -7.20
C LYS A 281 16.96 -9.07 -6.94
N ASN A 282 17.33 -7.82 -7.17
CA ASN A 282 18.65 -7.30 -6.87
C ASN A 282 18.70 -6.79 -5.41
N PRO A 283 19.63 -7.28 -4.57
CA PRO A 283 19.71 -6.91 -3.16
C PRO A 283 19.89 -5.40 -2.93
N GLU A 284 20.68 -4.71 -3.75
CA GLU A 284 20.91 -3.27 -3.65
C GLU A 284 19.62 -2.49 -3.93
N TYR A 285 18.93 -2.79 -5.04
CA TYR A 285 17.63 -2.19 -5.36
C TYR A 285 16.64 -2.40 -4.22
N ARG A 286 16.53 -3.63 -3.72
CA ARG A 286 15.61 -4.00 -2.64
C ARG A 286 15.91 -3.21 -1.36
N ARG A 287 17.19 -3.09 -0.98
CA ARG A 287 17.66 -2.31 0.18
C ARG A 287 17.31 -0.83 0.04
N LEU A 288 17.73 -0.19 -1.05
CA LEU A 288 17.49 1.23 -1.27
C LEU A 288 16.01 1.58 -1.40
N ALA A 289 15.22 0.69 -2.01
CA ALA A 289 13.80 0.89 -2.21
C ALA A 289 12.98 0.75 -0.92
N MET A 290 13.26 -0.26 -0.09
CA MET A 290 12.37 -0.64 1.01
C MET A 290 12.98 -0.62 2.41
N GLY A 291 14.31 -0.57 2.54
CA GLY A 291 14.98 -0.45 3.82
C GLY A 291 14.42 0.67 4.71
N PRO A 292 14.29 1.92 4.22
CA PRO A 292 13.76 3.04 5.02
C PRO A 292 12.34 2.83 5.56
N LEU A 293 11.46 2.16 4.80
CA LEU A 293 10.10 1.85 5.24
C LEU A 293 10.12 0.79 6.34
N LEU A 294 10.84 -0.31 6.08
CA LEU A 294 10.87 -1.47 6.96
C LEU A 294 11.62 -1.19 8.27
N ASP A 295 12.62 -0.33 8.22
CA ASP A 295 13.31 0.18 9.40
C ASP A 295 12.37 1.04 10.28
N ASP A 296 11.53 1.89 9.66
CA ASP A 296 10.49 2.63 10.37
C ASP A 296 9.43 1.72 11.01
N LEU A 297 9.09 0.59 10.36
CA LEU A 297 8.17 -0.43 10.85
C LEU A 297 8.76 -1.15 12.08
N GLN A 298 9.98 -1.68 11.95
CA GLN A 298 10.62 -2.44 13.03
C GLN A 298 10.90 -1.56 14.26
N ARG A 299 11.31 -0.30 14.07
CA ARG A 299 11.52 0.65 15.18
C ARG A 299 10.26 0.87 16.01
N LYS A 300 9.09 1.01 15.36
CA LYS A 300 7.82 1.22 16.08
C LYS A 300 7.38 -0.03 16.84
N MET A 301 7.60 -1.21 16.27
CA MET A 301 7.38 -2.46 16.99
C MET A 301 8.34 -2.60 18.17
N GLN A 302 9.62 -2.27 17.99
CA GLN A 302 10.62 -2.30 19.06
C GLN A 302 10.26 -1.33 20.20
N GLN A 303 9.86 -0.11 19.86
CA GLN A 303 9.39 0.88 20.84
C GLN A 303 8.18 0.34 21.63
N LYS A 304 7.22 -0.31 20.96
CA LYS A 304 6.07 -0.92 21.63
C LYS A 304 6.50 -2.02 22.62
N VAL A 305 7.49 -2.83 22.26
CA VAL A 305 8.04 -3.87 23.15
C VAL A 305 8.75 -3.26 24.37
N GLU A 306 9.53 -2.20 24.17
CA GLU A 306 10.30 -1.54 25.22
C GLU A 306 9.42 -0.76 26.20
N GLN A 307 8.44 -0.02 25.67
CA GLN A 307 7.56 0.86 26.45
C GLN A 307 6.30 0.14 26.96
N GLN A 308 5.94 -1.01 26.38
CA GLN A 308 4.79 -1.82 26.79
C GLN A 308 3.49 -1.01 26.85
N ASP A 309 2.86 -0.94 28.02
CA ASP A 309 1.61 -0.21 28.26
C ASP A 309 1.81 1.31 28.28
N GLN A 310 3.06 1.80 28.37
CA GLN A 310 3.36 3.23 28.28
C GLN A 310 3.29 3.75 26.84
N ASP A 311 3.39 2.87 25.83
CA ASP A 311 3.14 3.23 24.44
C ASP A 311 1.65 2.96 24.11
N PRO A 312 0.80 4.00 24.02
CA PRO A 312 -0.62 3.82 23.73
C PRO A 312 -0.88 3.41 22.28
N LEU A 313 0.11 3.51 21.38
CA LEU A 313 -0.07 3.34 19.94
C LEU A 313 -0.39 1.89 19.57
N LYS A 314 -1.59 1.69 19.03
CA LYS A 314 -2.14 0.37 18.71
C LYS A 314 -2.34 0.14 17.21
N LEU A 315 -2.87 1.12 16.49
CA LEU A 315 -3.16 0.99 15.06
C LEU A 315 -2.49 2.10 14.25
N LEU A 316 -1.73 1.72 13.24
CA LEU A 316 -1.09 2.60 12.30
C LEU A 316 -1.63 2.32 10.90
N VAL A 317 -2.20 3.32 10.24
CA VAL A 317 -2.72 3.18 8.87
C VAL A 317 -1.97 4.11 7.93
N TYR A 318 -1.36 3.50 6.93
CA TYR A 318 -0.54 4.13 5.89
C TYR A 318 -1.27 4.04 4.54
N SER A 319 -1.73 5.16 4.02
CA SER A 319 -2.30 5.23 2.66
C SER A 319 -1.20 5.50 1.64
N THR A 320 -1.04 4.59 0.69
CA THR A 320 0.11 4.53 -0.21
C THR A 320 -0.31 4.04 -1.61
N HIS A 321 0.64 3.44 -2.33
CA HIS A 321 0.56 3.08 -3.73
C HIS A 321 0.75 1.57 -3.92
N ASP A 322 0.45 1.10 -5.13
CA ASP A 322 0.80 -0.25 -5.61
C ASP A 322 2.30 -0.52 -5.43
N THR A 323 3.15 0.45 -5.71
CA THR A 323 4.61 0.33 -5.54
C THR A 323 5.04 -0.03 -4.12
N ALA A 324 4.35 0.47 -3.09
CA ALA A 324 4.64 0.12 -1.70
C ALA A 324 4.16 -1.29 -1.36
N VAL A 325 2.94 -1.66 -1.77
CA VAL A 325 2.38 -2.99 -1.53
C VAL A 325 3.22 -4.07 -2.23
N ALA A 326 3.54 -3.86 -3.50
CA ALA A 326 4.44 -4.73 -4.26
C ALA A 326 5.86 -4.73 -3.66
N GLY A 327 6.38 -3.58 -3.26
CA GLY A 327 7.71 -3.48 -2.67
C GLY A 327 7.85 -4.22 -1.35
N ILE A 328 6.88 -4.08 -0.44
CA ILE A 328 6.85 -4.79 0.84
C ILE A 328 6.78 -6.30 0.60
N THR A 329 5.87 -6.76 -0.26
CA THR A 329 5.73 -8.20 -0.55
C THR A 329 6.95 -8.79 -1.25
N ASN A 330 7.65 -8.03 -2.10
CA ASN A 330 8.93 -8.44 -2.67
C ASN A 330 10.05 -8.46 -1.63
N ALA A 331 10.07 -7.50 -0.70
CA ALA A 331 11.09 -7.43 0.34
C ALA A 331 11.05 -8.63 1.30
N PHE A 332 9.88 -9.23 1.48
CA PHE A 332 9.68 -10.46 2.25
C PHE A 332 9.59 -11.74 1.39
N ASP A 333 9.89 -11.67 0.09
CA ASP A 333 9.85 -12.81 -0.84
C ASP A 333 8.50 -13.55 -0.88
N VAL A 334 7.40 -12.81 -0.76
CA VAL A 334 6.01 -13.32 -0.77
C VAL A 334 5.14 -12.64 -1.85
N PHE A 335 5.76 -11.93 -2.79
CA PHE A 335 5.07 -11.30 -3.91
C PHE A 335 4.45 -12.34 -4.85
N ASP A 336 3.17 -12.17 -5.18
CA ASP A 336 2.38 -13.11 -5.98
C ASP A 336 2.56 -12.92 -7.49
N HIS A 337 3.46 -12.02 -7.91
CA HIS A 337 3.68 -11.64 -9.31
C HIS A 337 2.45 -11.04 -9.99
N ARG A 338 1.54 -10.44 -9.21
CA ARG A 338 0.37 -9.71 -9.70
C ARG A 338 0.51 -8.23 -9.38
N TRP A 339 -0.08 -7.40 -10.23
CA TRP A 339 -0.19 -5.97 -9.92
C TRP A 339 -1.18 -5.77 -8.77
N PRO A 340 -0.80 -5.15 -7.65
CA PRO A 340 -1.70 -4.96 -6.50
C PRO A 340 -2.98 -4.26 -6.90
N ASP A 341 -4.13 -4.80 -6.55
CA ASP A 341 -5.44 -4.23 -6.90
C ASP A 341 -5.74 -2.93 -6.14
N PHE A 342 -6.76 -2.18 -6.57
CA PHE A 342 -7.19 -0.99 -5.82
C PHE A 342 -7.62 -1.41 -4.41
N THR A 343 -7.27 -0.59 -3.42
CA THR A 343 -7.56 -0.90 -2.00
C THR A 343 -6.90 -2.21 -1.50
N ALA A 344 -5.91 -2.74 -2.24
CA ALA A 344 -5.09 -3.85 -1.74
C ALA A 344 -4.24 -3.38 -0.54
N SER A 345 -4.02 -4.27 0.42
CA SER A 345 -3.35 -3.95 1.67
C SER A 345 -2.43 -5.04 2.17
N VAL A 346 -1.34 -4.62 2.81
CA VAL A 346 -0.50 -5.45 3.67
C VAL A 346 -0.74 -5.05 5.11
N THR A 347 -0.84 -6.03 6.00
CA THR A 347 -0.94 -5.78 7.44
C THR A 347 0.17 -6.51 8.17
N PHE A 348 0.84 -5.83 9.10
CA PHE A 348 1.72 -6.46 10.09
C PHE A 348 1.08 -6.35 11.47
N GLU A 349 1.05 -7.46 12.18
CA GLU A 349 0.47 -7.56 13.52
C GLU A 349 1.55 -8.05 14.48
N LEU A 350 1.83 -7.27 15.53
CA LEU A 350 2.73 -7.63 16.61
C LEU A 350 1.92 -8.28 17.72
N PHE A 351 2.33 -9.48 18.12
CA PHE A 351 1.75 -10.25 19.21
C PHE A 351 2.75 -10.44 20.34
N LYS A 352 2.25 -10.51 21.57
CA LYS A 352 2.99 -10.86 22.78
C LYS A 352 2.49 -12.19 23.32
N GLN A 353 3.43 -13.06 23.69
CA GLN A 353 3.12 -14.34 24.31
C GLN A 353 2.86 -14.18 25.81
N SER A 354 1.81 -14.83 26.29
CA SER A 354 1.43 -14.82 27.70
C SER A 354 2.51 -15.46 28.58
N PRO A 355 2.81 -14.90 29.78
CA PRO A 355 3.80 -15.47 30.69
C PRO A 355 3.50 -16.90 31.17
N GLN A 356 2.23 -17.32 31.13
CA GLN A 356 1.79 -18.65 31.58
C GLN A 356 2.24 -19.77 30.63
N LEU A 357 2.22 -19.52 29.31
CA LEU A 357 2.75 -20.46 28.32
C LEU A 357 4.28 -20.53 28.33
N VAL A 358 4.95 -19.41 28.60
CA VAL A 358 6.42 -19.36 28.76
C VAL A 358 6.85 -20.27 29.93
N LYS A 359 6.07 -20.36 31.01
CA LYS A 359 6.34 -21.27 32.14
C LYS A 359 6.11 -22.74 31.78
N GLN A 360 5.11 -23.05 30.97
CA GLN A 360 4.83 -24.44 30.53
C GLN A 360 5.88 -24.96 29.54
N ALA A 361 6.33 -24.12 28.59
CA ALA A 361 7.43 -24.47 27.69
C ALA A 361 8.73 -24.77 28.45
N LYS A 362 9.07 -23.93 29.44
CA LYS A 362 10.22 -24.15 30.33
C LYS A 362 10.10 -25.41 31.20
N LEU A 363 8.89 -25.86 31.52
CA LEU A 363 8.67 -27.09 32.30
C LEU A 363 8.95 -28.36 31.47
N LEU A 364 8.69 -28.31 30.17
CA LEU A 364 8.98 -29.38 29.21
C LEU A 364 10.48 -29.49 28.88
N ASP A 365 11.23 -28.39 28.99
CA ASP A 365 12.70 -28.36 28.86
C ASP A 365 13.46 -29.04 30.03
N PHE A 366 12.77 -29.50 31.08
CA PHE A 366 13.38 -30.30 32.16
C PHE A 366 13.57 -31.79 31.82
N LEU A 367 13.26 -32.23 30.60
CA LEU A 367 13.70 -33.53 30.09
C LEU A 367 15.21 -33.46 29.77
N PRO A 368 16.02 -34.46 30.16
CA PRO A 368 17.47 -34.37 30.03
C PRO A 368 17.88 -34.35 28.55
N SER A 369 18.20 -33.16 28.04
CA SER A 369 18.82 -32.97 26.73
C SER A 369 20.34 -32.99 26.87
N THR A 370 21.02 -33.76 26.03
CA THR A 370 22.47 -34.00 26.06
C THR A 370 23.31 -32.86 25.48
N HIS A 371 22.76 -31.65 25.35
CA HIS A 371 23.45 -30.51 24.74
C HIS A 371 23.55 -29.32 25.71
N ASN A 372 24.75 -29.14 26.25
CA ASN A 372 25.18 -27.96 27.02
C ASN A 372 25.43 -26.76 26.08
N GLU A 373 24.39 -26.25 25.43
CA GLU A 373 24.42 -24.89 24.88
C GLU A 373 23.56 -23.96 25.74
N PRO A 374 24.02 -22.72 26.03
CA PRO A 374 23.18 -21.74 26.70
C PRO A 374 21.96 -21.43 25.82
N GLN A 375 20.79 -21.96 26.21
CA GLN A 375 19.53 -21.69 25.52
C GLN A 375 19.22 -20.19 25.58
N ALA A 376 19.16 -19.56 24.41
CA ALA A 376 18.67 -18.20 24.28
C ALA A 376 17.26 -18.09 24.91
N PRO A 377 16.92 -16.95 25.55
CA PRO A 377 15.60 -16.78 26.14
C PRO A 377 14.52 -16.96 25.06
N SER A 378 13.48 -17.72 25.39
CA SER A 378 12.37 -17.99 24.47
C SER A 378 11.77 -16.69 23.93
N PRO A 379 11.52 -16.59 22.62
CA PRO A 379 10.98 -15.38 22.01
C PRO A 379 9.61 -15.06 22.63
N THR A 380 9.43 -13.82 23.07
CA THR A 380 8.20 -13.37 23.73
C THR A 380 7.24 -12.65 22.79
N HIS A 381 7.69 -12.30 21.58
CA HIS A 381 6.92 -11.53 20.61
C HIS A 381 7.01 -12.14 19.22
N PHE A 382 5.89 -12.06 18.50
CA PHE A 382 5.73 -12.61 17.17
C PHE A 382 5.11 -11.58 16.22
N VAL A 383 5.49 -11.63 14.95
CA VAL A 383 4.95 -10.79 13.89
C VAL A 383 4.23 -11.66 12.88
N ARG A 384 2.97 -11.32 12.58
CA ARG A 384 2.20 -11.91 11.49
C ARG A 384 2.07 -10.89 10.37
N MET A 385 2.49 -11.27 9.16
CA MET A 385 2.23 -10.49 7.95
C MET A 385 1.01 -11.07 7.23
N ARG A 386 0.13 -10.19 6.74
CA ARG A 386 -1.03 -10.54 5.94
C ARG A 386 -1.02 -9.75 4.64
N TYR A 387 -1.42 -10.39 3.54
CA TYR A 387 -1.79 -9.72 2.31
C TYR A 387 -3.27 -9.95 2.07
N GLN A 388 -4.05 -8.87 2.13
CA GLN A 388 -5.52 -8.93 2.24
C GLN A 388 -5.93 -9.87 3.40
N ASN A 389 -6.70 -10.92 3.10
CA ASN A 389 -7.25 -11.85 4.09
C ASN A 389 -6.33 -13.04 4.41
N LYS A 390 -5.15 -13.12 3.78
CA LYS A 390 -4.25 -14.28 3.88
C LYS A 390 -3.05 -13.97 4.77
N SER A 391 -2.87 -14.76 5.82
CA SER A 391 -1.61 -14.78 6.58
C SER A 391 -0.50 -15.42 5.74
N LEU A 392 0.68 -14.81 5.76
CA LEU A 392 1.82 -15.21 4.94
C LEU A 392 2.94 -15.73 5.83
N PRO A 393 3.28 -17.04 5.75
CA PRO A 393 4.55 -17.53 6.26
C PRO A 393 5.69 -16.83 5.53
N LEU A 394 6.60 -16.23 6.29
CA LEU A 394 7.72 -15.49 5.73
C LEU A 394 8.90 -16.42 5.52
N PRO A 395 9.46 -16.54 4.29
CA PRO A 395 10.64 -17.36 4.03
C PRO A 395 11.82 -17.06 4.96
N ALA A 396 12.01 -15.79 5.32
CA ALA A 396 13.05 -15.34 6.24
C ALA A 396 12.94 -15.90 7.68
N CYS A 397 11.78 -16.45 8.03
CA CYS A 397 11.45 -16.99 9.34
C CYS A 397 11.21 -18.51 9.33
N ALA A 398 11.49 -19.18 8.21
CA ALA A 398 11.17 -20.60 8.03
C ALA A 398 12.03 -21.57 8.85
N LYS A 399 13.18 -21.11 9.39
CA LYS A 399 14.06 -21.95 10.20
C LYS A 399 13.38 -22.36 11.52
N PRO A 400 13.63 -23.57 12.04
CA PRO A 400 13.19 -23.94 13.37
C PRO A 400 13.67 -22.90 14.41
N GLY A 401 12.76 -22.43 15.26
CA GLY A 401 13.01 -21.39 16.25
C GLY A 401 12.77 -19.94 15.77
N ASP A 402 12.67 -19.71 14.46
CA ASP A 402 12.39 -18.37 13.89
C ASP A 402 10.88 -18.08 13.72
N HIS A 403 10.02 -19.03 14.08
CA HIS A 403 8.56 -18.88 14.11
C HIS A 403 7.93 -19.66 15.26
N LEU A 404 6.67 -19.36 15.59
CA LEU A 404 5.91 -20.11 16.59
C LEU A 404 5.71 -21.57 16.13
N PRO A 405 6.08 -22.59 16.93
CA PRO A 405 5.89 -23.99 16.54
C PRO A 405 4.44 -24.31 16.17
N GLY A 406 4.25 -24.96 15.01
CA GLY A 406 2.93 -25.27 14.45
C GLY A 406 2.22 -24.11 13.74
N HIS A 407 2.81 -22.91 13.79
CA HIS A 407 2.23 -21.66 13.28
C HIS A 407 3.27 -20.85 12.48
N PRO A 408 3.66 -21.32 11.28
CA PRO A 408 4.74 -20.72 10.49
C PRO A 408 4.45 -19.29 10.00
N GLU A 409 3.20 -18.83 10.09
CA GLU A 409 2.78 -17.46 9.81
C GLU A 409 3.09 -16.46 10.95
N PHE A 410 3.51 -16.94 12.12
CA PHE A 410 3.92 -16.12 13.26
C PHE A 410 5.45 -16.14 13.39
N CYS A 411 6.12 -15.23 12.68
CA CYS A 411 7.57 -15.06 12.75
C CYS A 411 7.98 -14.52 14.13
N THR A 412 9.09 -14.95 14.70
CA THR A 412 9.62 -14.31 15.92
C THR A 412 10.03 -12.87 15.60
N LEU A 413 9.83 -11.95 16.55
CA LEU A 413 10.24 -10.55 16.35
C LEU A 413 11.75 -10.45 16.04
N GLN A 414 12.58 -11.31 16.65
CA GLN A 414 14.02 -11.36 16.40
C GLN A 414 14.35 -11.76 14.96
N ALA A 415 13.73 -12.81 14.42
CA ALA A 415 13.94 -13.23 13.04
C ALA A 415 13.46 -12.18 12.04
N PHE A 416 12.31 -11.55 12.34
CA PHE A 416 11.76 -10.44 11.57
C PHE A 416 12.72 -9.24 11.52
N GLN A 417 13.25 -8.82 12.68
CA GLN A 417 14.21 -7.71 12.78
C GLN A 417 15.54 -8.03 12.10
N ARG A 418 16.04 -9.26 12.23
CA ARG A 418 17.24 -9.72 11.53
C ARG A 418 17.10 -9.57 10.02
N HIS A 419 15.98 -10.04 9.45
CA HIS A 419 15.68 -9.87 8.02
C HIS A 419 15.61 -8.40 7.61
N ILE A 420 14.92 -7.56 8.38
CA ILE A 420 14.84 -6.13 8.07
C ILE A 420 16.21 -5.47 8.12
N LYS A 421 17.07 -5.82 9.09
CA LYS A 421 18.43 -5.29 9.17
C LYS A 421 19.25 -5.60 7.92
N GLU A 422 19.09 -6.78 7.31
CA GLU A 422 19.72 -7.15 6.04
C GLU A 422 19.19 -6.30 4.86
N LEU A 423 18.00 -5.72 4.99
CA LEU A 423 17.37 -4.84 4.00
C LEU A 423 17.60 -3.35 4.27
N THR A 424 18.10 -2.96 5.43
CA THR A 424 18.28 -1.55 5.79
C THR A 424 19.67 -1.05 5.38
N PRO A 425 19.75 0.00 4.52
CA PRO A 425 20.98 0.75 4.26
C PRO A 425 21.63 1.26 5.54
N GLU A 426 22.96 1.23 5.61
CA GLU A 426 23.69 1.77 6.77
C GLU A 426 23.61 3.29 6.79
N ASP A 427 23.83 3.89 5.62
CA ASP A 427 23.61 5.30 5.34
C ASP A 427 22.91 5.40 3.99
N TRP A 428 21.59 5.61 4.05
CA TRP A 428 20.76 5.67 2.85
C TRP A 428 21.18 6.81 1.93
N ASP A 429 21.56 7.98 2.47
CA ASP A 429 21.92 9.13 1.65
C ASP A 429 23.22 8.86 0.89
N THR A 430 24.22 8.29 1.56
CA THR A 430 25.50 7.90 0.94
C THR A 430 25.32 6.77 -0.08
N GLU A 431 24.58 5.71 0.24
CA GLU A 431 24.30 4.60 -0.70
C GLU A 431 23.44 5.04 -1.91
N CYS A 432 22.70 6.16 -1.77
CA CYS A 432 21.93 6.75 -2.86
C CYS A 432 22.75 7.58 -3.85
N ILE A 433 24.03 7.86 -3.56
CA ILE A 433 24.95 8.54 -4.47
C ILE A 433 25.41 7.53 -5.54
N PRO A 434 25.11 7.76 -6.83
CA PRO A 434 25.60 6.87 -7.87
C PRO A 434 27.13 6.88 -7.96
N PRO A 435 27.76 5.75 -8.32
CA PRO A 435 29.19 5.76 -8.60
C PRO A 435 29.50 6.73 -9.76
N PRO A 436 30.72 7.29 -9.79
CA PRO A 436 31.14 8.15 -10.90
C PRO A 436 31.03 7.38 -12.22
N PRO A 437 30.71 8.08 -13.33
CA PRO A 437 30.66 7.44 -14.64
C PRO A 437 32.02 6.80 -14.95
N VAL A 438 32.00 5.53 -15.34
CA VAL A 438 33.22 4.86 -15.83
C VAL A 438 33.56 5.49 -17.18
N THR A 439 34.66 6.24 -17.23
CA THR A 439 35.20 6.74 -18.50
C THR A 439 35.62 5.53 -19.33
N PRO A 440 35.13 5.35 -20.57
CA PRO A 440 35.68 4.33 -21.45
C PRO A 440 37.15 4.65 -21.69
N LEU A 441 38.03 3.68 -21.42
CA LEU A 441 39.45 3.71 -21.78
C LEU A 441 39.64 3.50 -23.29
#